data_AF-A0A367RTZ3-F1
#
_entry.id   AF-A0A367RTZ3-F1
#
_cell.length_a   1.000
_cell.length_b   1.000
_cell.length_c   1.000
_cell.angle_alpha   90.00
_cell.angle_beta   90.00
_cell.angle_gamma   90.00
#
_symmetry.space_group_name_H-M   'P 1'
#
loop_
_entity.id
_entity.type
_entity.pdbx_description
1 polymer ?
#
loop_
_entity_poly.entity_id
_entity_poly.type
_entity_poly.pdbx_seq_one_letter_code
_entity_poly.pdbx_strand_id
1 'polypeptide(L)'
;MNALPQEYPFVHIYAQHKPRQPVIIKANTEGLCVLLNAIINAIAYPQQNGMAEVFDGNAEMYEVIVKVVKTHDQLAPLPDQNSQQ
;
A
#
# COMPACT_ATOMS: atom_id res chain seq x y z
N MET A 1 -17.93 15.48 -11.46
CA MET A 1 -17.01 14.68 -10.62
C MET A 1 -17.41 14.90 -9.18
N ASN A 2 -17.74 13.84 -8.44
CA ASN A 2 -18.00 13.94 -7.01
C ASN A 2 -16.65 13.82 -6.29
N ALA A 3 -16.42 14.65 -5.27
CA ALA A 3 -15.23 14.53 -4.43
C ALA A 3 -15.28 13.20 -3.65
N LEU A 4 -14.12 12.59 -3.40
CA LEU A 4 -14.03 11.48 -2.47
C LEU A 4 -14.38 11.98 -1.06
N PRO A 5 -15.11 11.19 -0.25
CA PRO A 5 -15.32 11.50 1.16
C PRO A 5 -13.99 11.76 1.86
N GLN A 6 -13.97 12.79 2.72
CA GLN A 6 -12.80 13.09 3.55
C GLN A 6 -12.73 12.21 4.79
N GLU A 7 -13.81 11.53 5.17
CA GLU A 7 -13.89 10.77 6.43
C GLU A 7 -13.26 9.37 6.35
N TYR A 8 -12.99 8.87 5.13
CA TYR A 8 -12.51 7.51 4.92
C TYR A 8 -11.15 7.53 4.22
N PRO A 9 -10.20 6.66 4.61
CA PRO A 9 -8.89 6.59 3.96
C PRO A 9 -8.98 5.83 2.63
N PHE A 10 -8.98 6.56 1.52
CA PHE A 10 -8.98 5.96 0.19
C PHE A 10 -7.56 5.88 -0.36
N VAL A 11 -7.14 4.68 -0.79
CA VAL A 11 -5.83 4.44 -1.40
C VAL A 11 -6.01 3.48 -2.59
N HIS A 12 -5.19 3.64 -3.62
CA HIS A 12 -4.99 2.66 -4.67
C HIS A 12 -3.51 2.65 -5.07
N ILE A 13 -2.87 1.48 -5.01
CA ILE A 13 -1.45 1.30 -5.33
C ILE A 13 -1.32 0.47 -6.60
N TYR A 14 -0.83 1.09 -7.67
CA TYR A 14 -0.55 0.41 -8.93
C TYR A 14 0.90 -0.09 -8.91
N ALA A 15 1.06 -1.40 -8.78
CA ALA A 15 2.37 -2.04 -8.86
C ALA A 15 2.99 -1.86 -10.26
N GLN A 16 4.31 -1.97 -10.29
CA GLN A 16 5.07 -1.91 -11.53
C GLN A 16 4.85 -3.19 -12.35
N HIS A 17 4.32 -3.07 -13.58
CA HIS A 17 4.13 -4.22 -14.48
C HIS A 17 5.29 -4.44 -15.46
N LYS A 18 6.11 -3.41 -15.70
CA LYS A 18 7.27 -3.47 -16.60
C LYS A 18 8.50 -2.82 -15.97
N PRO A 19 9.72 -3.27 -16.28
CA PRO A 19 10.93 -2.59 -15.84
C PRO A 19 10.88 -1.08 -16.13
N ARG A 20 11.26 -0.26 -15.15
CA ARG A 20 11.33 1.22 -15.23
C ARG A 20 9.98 1.96 -15.32
N GLN A 21 8.85 1.28 -15.17
CA GLN A 21 7.57 1.96 -14.97
C GLN A 21 7.47 2.46 -13.52
N PRO A 22 6.98 3.69 -13.27
CA PRO A 22 6.76 4.16 -11.90
C PRO A 22 5.65 3.36 -11.23
N VAL A 23 5.81 3.12 -9.92
CA VAL A 23 4.70 2.76 -9.05
C VAL A 23 3.84 4.01 -8.86
N ILE A 24 2.53 3.87 -8.97
CA ILE A 24 1.59 4.99 -8.81
C ILE A 24 0.77 4.75 -7.55
N ILE A 25 0.75 5.72 -6.65
CA ILE A 25 -0.13 5.73 -5.48
C ILE A 25 -1.13 6.87 -5.68
N LYS A 26 -2.42 6.56 -5.68
CA LYS A 26 -3.50 7.54 -5.70
C LYS A 26 -4.26 7.42 -4.39
N ALA A 27 -4.48 8.54 -3.69
CA ALA A 27 -5.15 8.54 -2.40
C ALA A 27 -5.78 9.90 -2.12
N ASN A 28 -6.78 9.93 -1.24
CA ASN A 28 -7.20 11.18 -0.59
C ASN A 28 -6.25 11.50 0.58
N THR A 29 -6.46 12.66 1.23
CA THR A 29 -5.60 13.10 2.35
C THR A 29 -5.52 12.05 3.46
N GLU A 30 -6.66 11.52 3.92
CA GLU A 30 -6.70 10.50 4.97
C GLU A 30 -5.97 9.21 4.56
N GLY A 31 -6.15 8.77 3.32
CA GLY A 31 -5.44 7.62 2.76
C GLY A 31 -3.92 7.79 2.80
N LEU A 32 -3.42 8.99 2.46
CA LEU A 32 -1.99 9.29 2.57
C LEU A 32 -1.52 9.35 4.02
N CYS A 33 -2.33 9.90 4.94
CA CYS A 33 -2.00 9.97 6.36
C CYS A 33 -1.86 8.58 6.98
N VAL A 34 -2.82 7.68 6.74
CA VAL A 34 -2.75 6.31 7.29
C VAL A 34 -1.60 5.51 6.67
N LEU A 35 -1.33 5.70 5.36
CA LEU A 35 -0.21 5.04 4.69
C LEU A 35 1.14 5.52 5.25
N LEU A 36 1.31 6.83 5.48
CA LEU A 36 2.51 7.38 6.11
C LEU A 36 2.70 6.83 7.53
N ASN A 37 1.62 6.73 8.31
CA ASN A 37 1.67 6.16 9.65
C ASN A 37 2.11 4.69 9.60
N ALA A 38 1.57 3.88 8.67
CA ALA A 38 2.01 2.50 8.47
C ALA A 38 3.50 2.42 8.14
N ILE A 39 3.99 3.28 7.23
CA ILE A 39 5.42 3.34 6.88
C ILE A 39 6.28 3.69 8.10
N ILE A 40 5.90 4.72 8.85
CA ILE A 40 6.62 5.14 10.06
C ILE A 40 6.65 4.02 11.09
N ASN A 41 5.52 3.35 11.33
CA ASN A 41 5.44 2.23 12.28
C ASN A 41 6.33 1.05 11.86
N ALA A 42 6.34 0.68 10.58
CA ALA A 42 7.21 -0.38 10.07
C ALA A 42 8.71 -0.06 10.28
N ILE A 43 9.09 1.22 10.18
CA ILE A 43 10.48 1.68 10.38
C ILE A 43 10.81 1.75 11.88
N ALA A 44 9.93 2.32 12.69
CA ALA A 44 10.16 2.56 14.11
C ALA A 44 10.13 1.27 14.95
N TYR A 45 9.34 0.28 14.53
CA TYR A 45 9.16 -0.99 15.23
C TYR A 45 9.49 -2.18 14.31
N PRO A 46 10.77 -2.47 14.01
CA PRO A 46 11.18 -3.44 12.99
C PRO A 46 10.76 -4.90 13.24
N GLN A 47 10.28 -5.21 14.45
CA GLN A 47 9.73 -6.53 14.81
C GLN A 47 8.23 -6.64 14.47
N GLN A 48 7.62 -5.54 14.06
CA GLN A 48 6.19 -5.43 13.72
C GLN A 48 6.07 -4.89 12.29
N ASN A 49 5.02 -5.32 11.58
CA ASN A 49 4.71 -4.72 10.29
C ASN A 49 3.97 -3.39 10.52
N GLY A 50 4.18 -2.45 9.62
CA GLY A 50 3.23 -1.36 9.44
C GLY A 50 1.96 -1.88 8.80
N MET A 51 0.81 -1.36 9.22
CA MET A 51 -0.48 -1.75 8.66
C MET A 51 -1.39 -0.52 8.53
N ALA A 52 -2.16 -0.46 7.46
CA ALA A 52 -3.24 0.51 7.27
C ALA A 52 -4.46 -0.19 6.68
N GLU A 53 -5.63 0.05 7.27
CA GLU A 53 -6.93 -0.30 6.69
C GLU A 53 -7.38 0.85 5.79
N VAL A 54 -7.69 0.54 4.53
CA VAL A 54 -8.01 1.54 3.51
C VAL A 54 -9.16 1.05 2.61
N PHE A 55 -9.73 1.97 1.84
CA PHE A 55 -10.74 1.69 0.84
C PHE A 55 -10.18 1.90 -0.57
N ASP A 56 -10.61 1.06 -1.52
CA ASP A 56 -10.28 1.20 -2.94
C ASP A 56 -11.23 2.19 -3.65
N GLY A 57 -11.08 2.33 -4.97
CA GLY A 57 -11.94 3.22 -5.76
C GLY A 57 -13.42 2.81 -5.82
N ASN A 58 -13.73 1.56 -5.48
CA ASN A 58 -15.08 1.00 -5.40
C ASN A 58 -15.62 0.97 -3.96
N ALA A 59 -14.89 1.57 -3.01
CA ALA A 59 -15.19 1.53 -1.58
C ALA A 59 -15.12 0.11 -0.97
N GLU A 60 -14.32 -0.78 -1.54
CA GLU A 60 -13.99 -2.07 -0.94
C GLU A 60 -12.83 -1.89 0.05
N MET A 61 -12.99 -2.43 1.26
CA MET A 61 -11.97 -2.38 2.31
C MET A 61 -10.86 -3.39 2.02
N TYR A 62 -9.61 -2.96 2.18
CA TYR A 62 -8.45 -3.84 2.16
C TYR A 62 -7.33 -3.33 3.07
N GLU A 63 -6.36 -4.22 3.36
CA GLU A 63 -5.21 -3.91 4.21
C GLU A 63 -3.96 -3.64 3.37
N VAL A 64 -3.24 -2.57 3.69
CA VAL A 64 -1.88 -2.32 3.21
C VAL A 64 -0.89 -2.71 4.29
N ILE A 65 -0.09 -3.75 4.01
CA ILE A 65 0.97 -4.23 4.91
C ILE A 65 2.32 -3.68 4.43
N VAL A 66 2.99 -2.91 5.29
CA VAL A 66 4.32 -2.36 5.05
C VAL A 66 5.34 -3.14 5.86
N LYS A 67 6.32 -3.76 5.17
CA LYS A 67 7.39 -4.54 5.79
C LYS A 67 8.75 -3.94 5.47
N VAL A 68 9.60 -3.79 6.48
CA VAL A 68 11.02 -3.47 6.29
C VAL A 68 11.79 -4.77 6.15
N VAL A 69 12.33 -5.02 4.96
CA VAL A 69 13.11 -6.23 4.64
C VAL A 69 14.59 -5.90 4.52
N LYS A 70 15.46 -6.87 4.84
CA LYS A 70 16.92 -6.67 4.88
C LYS A 70 17.67 -7.39 3.76
N THR A 71 17.06 -8.43 3.18
CA THR A 71 17.70 -9.24 2.15
C THR A 71 16.90 -9.23 0.85
N HIS A 72 17.57 -9.51 -0.26
CA HIS A 72 16.92 -9.66 -1.55
C HIS A 72 15.87 -10.78 -1.53
N ASP A 73 16.19 -11.89 -0.86
CA ASP A 73 15.29 -13.04 -0.72
C ASP A 73 14.06 -12.75 0.16
N GLN A 74 14.08 -11.69 0.97
CA GLN A 74 12.89 -11.23 1.71
C GLN A 74 12.05 -10.25 0.88
N LEU A 75 12.68 -9.60 -0.11
CA LEU A 75 12.02 -8.69 -1.04
C LEU A 75 11.34 -9.43 -2.19
N ALA A 76 11.75 -10.67 -2.46
CA ALA A 76 11.25 -11.52 -3.55
C ALA A 76 10.78 -12.89 -3.04
N PRO A 77 9.80 -13.54 -3.68
CA PRO A 77 9.05 -13.09 -4.85
C PRO A 77 7.96 -12.08 -4.49
N LEU A 78 7.60 -11.23 -5.47
CA LEU A 78 6.39 -10.41 -5.39
C LEU A 78 5.17 -11.35 -5.35
N PRO A 79 4.14 -11.07 -4.51
CA PRO A 79 2.98 -11.95 -4.35
C PRO A 79 2.27 -12.32 -5.66
N ASP A 80 2.31 -11.46 -6.68
CA ASP A 80 1.51 -11.58 -7.91
C ASP A 80 2.22 -12.24 -9.09
N GLN A 81 3.40 -12.85 -8.94
CA GLN A 81 3.96 -13.65 -10.04
C GLN A 81 3.20 -14.97 -10.29
N ASN A 82 2.18 -15.31 -9.48
CA ASN A 82 1.36 -16.51 -9.65
C ASN A 82 -0.15 -16.23 -9.88
N SER A 83 -0.58 -14.97 -10.01
CA SER A 83 -1.99 -14.61 -10.22
C SER A 83 -2.34 -14.45 -11.71
N GLN A 84 -1.79 -15.30 -12.58
CA GLN A 84 -2.30 -15.57 -13.93
C GLN A 84 -2.68 -17.06 -14.00
N GLN A 85 -3.83 -17.40 -13.45
CA GLN A 85 -4.61 -18.60 -13.80
C GLN A 85 -6.08 -18.22 -13.90
#